data_AF-A0A5F9DJ19-F1
#
_entry.id   AF-A0A5F9DJ19-F1
#
_cell.length_a   1.000
_cell.length_b   1.000
_cell.length_c   1.000
_cell.angle_alpha   90.00
_cell.angle_beta   90.00
_cell.angle_gamma   90.00
#
_symmetry.space_group_name_H-M   'P 1'
#
loop_
_entity.id
_entity.type
_entity.pdbx_description
1 polymer ?
#
loop_
_entity_poly.entity_id
_entity_poly.type
_entity_poly.pdbx_seq_one_letter_code
_entity_poly.pdbx_strand_id
1 'polypeptide(L)'
;MASAALALRTRAAVTALLSPSPAAALAVRYASKKTGGSSKNLGGKAPGKRFGIKKLEGHYVHAGNILGTQRQFRWHPGAHVSCSVAPLFLRP
;
A
#
# COMPACT_ATOMS: atom_id res chain seq x y z
N MET A 1 67.88 -0.86 38.73
CA MET A 1 67.24 -1.87 37.84
C MET A 1 65.72 -1.99 38.03
N ALA A 2 65.12 -1.63 39.18
CA ALA A 2 63.67 -1.80 39.42
C ALA A 2 62.75 -0.77 38.71
N SER A 3 63.20 0.48 38.51
CA SER A 3 62.35 1.56 37.98
C SER A 3 62.03 1.43 36.49
N ALA A 4 62.94 0.86 35.68
CA ALA A 4 62.72 0.65 34.25
C ALA A 4 61.66 -0.42 33.99
N ALA A 5 61.62 -1.48 34.81
CA ALA A 5 60.62 -2.54 34.71
C ALA A 5 59.21 -2.05 35.10
N LEU A 6 59.10 -1.18 36.10
CA LEU A 6 57.83 -0.57 36.49
C LEU A 6 57.31 0.38 35.39
N ALA A 7 58.19 1.18 34.78
CA ALA A 7 57.83 2.06 33.67
C ALA A 7 57.38 1.28 32.42
N LEU A 8 58.01 0.14 32.11
CA LEU A 8 57.57 -0.71 30.99
C LEU A 8 56.22 -1.38 31.26
N ARG A 9 55.98 -1.80 32.51
CA ARG A 9 54.71 -2.39 32.96
C ARG A 9 53.55 -1.40 32.94
N THR A 10 53.77 -0.16 33.40
CA THR A 10 52.74 0.89 33.34
C THR A 10 52.45 1.30 31.91
N ARG A 11 53.46 1.40 31.04
CA ARG A 11 53.26 1.69 29.62
C ARG A 11 52.45 0.59 28.91
N ALA A 12 52.78 -0.67 29.14
CA ALA A 12 52.06 -1.81 28.55
C ALA A 12 50.59 -1.87 29.02
N ALA A 13 50.33 -1.59 30.30
CA ALA A 13 48.97 -1.54 30.85
C ALA A 13 48.15 -0.37 30.26
N VAL A 14 48.77 0.79 30.07
CA VAL A 14 48.12 1.96 29.46
C VAL A 14 47.81 1.70 27.98
N THR A 15 48.74 1.10 27.22
CA THR A 15 48.49 0.77 25.80
C THR A 15 47.39 -0.29 25.65
N ALA A 16 47.30 -1.26 26.57
CA ALA A 16 46.22 -2.26 26.57
C ALA A 16 44.84 -1.63 26.81
N LEU A 17 44.75 -0.66 27.72
CA LEU A 17 43.49 0.03 28.06
C LEU A 17 43.02 1.03 27.00
N LEU A 18 43.94 1.65 26.26
CA LEU A 18 43.60 2.63 25.21
C LEU A 18 43.49 2.01 23.80
N SER A 19 43.82 0.72 23.64
CA SER A 19 43.67 0.04 22.34
C SER A 19 42.18 -0.25 22.07
N PRO A 20 41.63 0.16 20.91
CA PRO A 20 40.27 -0.18 20.56
C PRO A 20 40.16 -1.71 20.41
N SER A 21 39.26 -2.32 21.17
CA SER A 21 38.98 -3.75 21.07
C SER A 21 38.66 -4.12 19.62
N PRO A 22 39.32 -5.14 19.03
CA PRO A 22 39.09 -5.53 17.63
C PRO A 22 37.64 -5.95 17.36
N ALA A 23 36.87 -6.27 18.40
CA ALA A 23 35.43 -6.54 18.30
C ALA A 23 34.62 -5.30 17.87
N ALA A 24 35.06 -4.08 18.21
CA ALA A 24 34.37 -2.85 17.81
C ALA A 24 34.62 -2.49 16.33
N ALA A 25 35.75 -2.91 15.75
CA ALA A 25 36.10 -2.63 14.35
C ALA A 25 35.30 -3.48 13.34
N LEU A 26 34.83 -4.67 13.75
CA LEU A 26 34.01 -5.56 12.92
C LEU A 26 32.51 -5.16 12.89
N ALA A 27 32.11 -4.16 13.68
CA ALA A 27 30.72 -3.71 13.78
C ALA A 27 30.35 -2.57 12.80
N VAL A 28 31.20 -2.28 11.80
CA VAL A 28 30.89 -1.28 10.76
C VAL A 28 29.90 -1.87 9.77
N ARG A 29 28.63 -1.50 9.88
CA ARG A 29 27.59 -1.81 8.88
C ARG A 29 27.41 -0.60 7.97
N TYR A 30 27.78 -0.72 6.71
CA TYR A 30 27.51 0.31 5.71
C TYR A 30 25.99 0.42 5.48
N ALA A 31 25.45 1.63 5.55
CA ALA A 31 24.05 1.89 5.27
C ALA A 31 23.77 1.67 3.77
N SER A 32 23.03 0.62 3.42
CA SER A 32 22.55 0.41 2.06
C SER A 32 21.22 1.14 1.85
N LYS A 33 21.08 1.84 0.71
CA LYS A 33 19.78 2.38 0.28
C LYS A 33 18.89 1.20 -0.08
N LYS A 34 17.73 1.08 0.56
CA LYS A 34 16.72 0.09 0.18
C LYS A 34 16.26 0.36 -1.25
N THR A 35 16.31 -0.65 -2.11
CA THR A 35 15.74 -0.59 -3.48
C THR A 35 14.27 -0.14 -3.41
N GLY A 36 13.87 0.75 -4.32
CA GLY A 36 12.48 1.23 -4.43
C GLY A 36 11.51 0.08 -4.74
N GLY A 37 10.48 -0.07 -3.92
CA GLY A 37 9.43 -1.07 -4.13
C GLY A 37 8.42 -0.63 -5.19
N SER A 38 8.06 -1.52 -6.10
CA SER A 38 6.92 -1.33 -7.01
C SER A 38 5.61 -1.74 -6.34
N SER A 39 4.51 -1.06 -6.67
CA SER A 39 3.17 -1.47 -6.27
C SER A 39 2.81 -2.81 -6.94
N LYS A 40 2.42 -3.79 -6.13
CA LYS A 40 1.85 -5.06 -6.62
C LYS A 40 0.36 -4.96 -6.99
N ASN A 41 -0.25 -3.79 -6.78
CA ASN A 41 -1.66 -3.57 -7.06
C ASN A 41 -1.83 -3.18 -8.53
N LEU A 42 -2.15 -4.16 -9.37
CA LEU A 42 -2.35 -4.02 -10.81
C LEU A 42 -3.78 -3.59 -11.21
N GLY A 43 -4.64 -3.26 -10.23
CA GLY A 43 -6.08 -2.99 -10.43
C GLY A 43 -6.48 -1.51 -10.42
N GLY A 44 -7.79 -1.25 -10.50
CA GLY A 44 -8.39 0.09 -10.32
C GLY A 44 -8.61 0.91 -11.59
N LYS A 45 -8.24 0.39 -12.76
CA LYS A 45 -8.41 1.04 -14.07
C LYS A 45 -9.72 0.65 -14.79
N ALA A 46 -10.75 0.22 -14.06
CA ALA A 46 -12.01 -0.22 -14.68
C ALA A 46 -12.78 1.00 -15.23
N PRO A 47 -13.30 0.93 -16.47
CA PRO A 47 -14.09 2.02 -17.03
C PRO A 47 -15.42 2.19 -16.28
N GLY A 48 -15.88 3.44 -16.20
CA GLY A 48 -17.19 3.75 -15.62
C GLY A 48 -18.34 3.18 -16.45
N LYS A 49 -19.33 2.58 -15.78
CA LYS A 49 -20.48 1.90 -16.43
C LYS A 49 -21.64 2.83 -16.83
N ARG A 50 -21.48 4.16 -16.66
CA ARG A 50 -22.48 5.19 -17.05
C ARG A 50 -23.89 4.97 -16.47
N PHE A 51 -23.93 4.49 -15.23
CA PHE A 51 -25.18 4.37 -14.46
C PHE A 51 -25.79 5.74 -14.20
N GLY A 52 -27.11 5.78 -14.04
CA GLY A 52 -27.87 6.99 -13.76
C GLY A 52 -29.24 7.01 -14.41
N ILE A 53 -29.97 8.09 -14.16
CA ILE A 53 -31.29 8.37 -14.73
C ILE A 53 -31.12 8.69 -16.21
N LYS A 54 -32.00 8.14 -17.04
CA LYS A 54 -32.05 8.36 -18.50
C LYS A 54 -33.29 9.15 -18.91
N LYS A 55 -34.38 9.04 -18.17
CA LYS A 55 -35.63 9.78 -18.37
C LYS A 55 -36.03 10.44 -17.05
N LEU A 56 -36.24 11.75 -17.10
CA LEU A 56 -36.72 12.53 -15.96
C LEU A 56 -38.25 12.49 -15.91
N GLU A 57 -38.82 13.13 -14.89
CA GLU A 57 -40.27 13.27 -14.73
C GLU A 57 -40.91 14.02 -15.91
N GLY A 58 -42.13 13.64 -16.29
CA GLY A 58 -42.87 14.26 -17.40
C GLY A 58 -42.38 13.90 -18.81
N HIS A 59 -41.27 13.16 -18.97
CA HIS A 59 -40.83 12.71 -20.28
C HIS A 59 -41.72 11.58 -20.82
N TYR A 60 -42.15 11.72 -22.07
CA TYR A 60 -42.85 10.64 -22.78
C TYR A 60 -41.91 9.44 -23.01
N VAL A 61 -42.41 8.24 -22.72
CA VAL A 61 -41.68 6.98 -22.85
C VAL A 61 -42.54 5.92 -23.55
N HIS A 62 -41.91 5.16 -24.43
CA HIS A 62 -42.50 3.97 -25.02
C HIS A 62 -42.21 2.74 -24.15
N ALA A 63 -43.02 1.70 -24.31
CA ALA A 63 -42.75 0.41 -23.66
C ALA A 63 -41.37 -0.12 -24.05
N GLY A 64 -40.60 -0.59 -23.07
CA GLY A 64 -39.23 -1.08 -23.26
C GLY A 64 -38.14 0.00 -23.16
N ASN A 65 -38.49 1.28 -23.04
CA ASN A 65 -37.50 2.32 -22.79
C ASN A 65 -36.89 2.19 -21.39
N ILE A 66 -35.58 2.40 -21.29
CA ILE A 66 -34.87 2.41 -20.01
C ILE A 66 -35.08 3.75 -19.31
N LEU A 67 -35.66 3.73 -18.12
CA LEU A 67 -35.86 4.92 -17.28
C LEU A 67 -34.58 5.33 -16.53
N GLY A 68 -33.82 4.34 -16.06
CA GLY A 68 -32.55 4.54 -15.37
C GLY A 68 -31.83 3.23 -15.13
N THR A 69 -30.52 3.29 -14.95
CA THR A 69 -29.70 2.12 -14.60
C THR A 69 -28.99 2.39 -13.27
N GLN A 70 -29.05 1.41 -12.37
CA GLN A 70 -28.46 1.51 -11.04
C GLN A 70 -27.66 0.24 -10.72
N ARG A 71 -26.62 0.39 -9.89
CA ARG A 71 -25.80 -0.74 -9.43
C ARG A 71 -26.40 -1.42 -8.20
N GLN A 72 -26.94 -0.60 -7.30
CA GLN A 72 -27.66 -1.00 -6.09
C GLN A 72 -29.04 -0.36 -6.15
N PHE A 73 -30.00 -0.92 -5.41
CA PHE A 73 -31.34 -0.36 -5.36
C PHE A 73 -31.34 0.99 -4.63
N ARG A 74 -31.34 2.08 -5.41
CA ARG A 74 -31.59 3.44 -4.94
C ARG A 74 -33.04 3.83 -5.17
N TRP A 75 -33.62 3.36 -6.27
CA TRP A 75 -35.03 3.54 -6.62
C TRP A 75 -35.69 2.19 -6.83
N HIS A 76 -36.93 2.09 -6.39
CA HIS A 76 -37.75 0.89 -6.55
C HIS A 76 -38.68 1.05 -7.76
N PRO A 77 -38.90 -0.04 -8.53
CA PRO A 77 -39.85 0.00 -9.63
C PRO A 77 -41.26 0.32 -9.10
N GLY A 78 -41.92 1.28 -9.74
CA GLY A 78 -43.32 1.61 -9.49
C GLY A 78 -44.28 0.83 -10.38
N ALA A 79 -45.51 1.32 -10.50
CA ALA A 79 -46.49 0.74 -11.42
C ALA A 79 -46.00 0.77 -12.88
N HIS A 80 -46.23 -0.32 -13.61
CA HIS A 80 -45.87 -0.49 -15.03
C HIS A 80 -44.36 -0.39 -15.37
N VAL A 81 -43.49 -0.55 -14.38
CA VAL A 81 -42.03 -0.60 -14.58
C VAL A 81 -41.50 -1.97 -14.16
N SER A 82 -40.78 -2.64 -15.07
CA SER A 82 -40.04 -3.86 -14.73
C SER A 82 -38.61 -3.51 -14.28
N CYS A 83 -38.09 -4.24 -13.29
CA CYS A 83 -36.70 -4.16 -12.89
C CYS A 83 -36.00 -5.47 -13.22
N SER A 84 -35.02 -5.42 -14.12
CA SER A 84 -34.16 -6.56 -14.42
C SER A 84 -32.88 -6.49 -13.60
N VAL A 85 -32.52 -7.61 -12.98
CA VAL A 85 -31.20 -7.77 -12.38
C VAL A 85 -30.21 -7.90 -13.53
N ALA A 86 -29.45 -6.84 -13.80
CA ALA A 86 -28.28 -6.99 -14.66
C ALA A 86 -27.38 -8.05 -14.01
N PRO A 87 -26.74 -8.97 -14.75
CA PRO A 87 -25.81 -9.93 -14.19
C PRO A 87 -24.73 -9.13 -13.46
N LEU A 88 -24.89 -9.04 -12.13
CA LEU A 88 -23.91 -8.47 -11.24
C LEU A 88 -22.76 -9.43 -11.34
N PHE A 89 -21.81 -9.10 -12.22
CA PHE A 89 -20.46 -9.64 -12.30
C PHE A 89 -20.27 -10.78 -11.29
N LEU A 90 -20.70 -11.99 -11.66
CA LEU A 90 -20.21 -13.20 -11.05
C LEU A 90 -18.71 -13.13 -11.29
N ARG A 91 -17.97 -12.70 -10.27
CA ARG A 91 -16.54 -12.93 -10.19
C ARG A 91 -16.34 -13.94 -9.07
N PRO A 92 -15.59 -15.03 -9.32
CA PRO A 92 -15.02 -15.83 -8.25
C PRO A 92 -14.10 -14.99 -7.36
#